data_AF-A0A813HYE2-F1
#
_entry.id   AF-A0A813HYE2-F1
#
_cell.length_a   1.000
_cell.length_b   1.000
_cell.length_c   1.000
_cell.angle_alpha   90.00
_cell.angle_beta   90.00
_cell.angle_gamma   90.00
#
_symmetry.space_group_name_H-M   'P 1'
#
loop_
_entity.id
_entity.type
_entity.pdbx_description
1 polymer ?
#
loop_
_entity_poly.entity_id
_entity_poly.type
_entity_poly.pdbx_seq_one_letter_code
_entity_poly.pdbx_strand_id
1 'polypeptide(L)'
;VLQKIESALAAPGLAQLCPGASLQSTSVGEVCWKKIWGHVGCIEASAPAYEEWHAAQNMEVLVADAAQWASLSSEKHRLACYGRSEL
;
A
#
# COMPACT_ATOMS: atom_id res chain seq x y z
N VAL A 1 9.08 -11.81 0.39
CA VAL A 1 8.52 -10.61 -0.29
C VAL A 1 7.46 -11.02 -1.30
N LEU A 2 7.77 -11.84 -2.31
CA LEU A 2 6.82 -12.30 -3.33
C LEU A 2 5.50 -12.82 -2.75
N GLN A 3 5.54 -13.72 -1.77
CA GLN A 3 4.32 -14.25 -1.15
C GLN A 3 3.45 -13.18 -0.45
N LYS A 4 4.06 -12.11 0.09
CA LYS A 4 3.32 -10.97 0.66
C LYS A 4 2.64 -10.14 -0.43
N ILE A 5 3.32 -9.92 -1.56
CA ILE A 5 2.76 -9.22 -2.73
C ILE A 5 1.57 -10.01 -3.28
N GLU A 6 1.74 -11.31 -3.52
CA GLU A 6 0.68 -12.20 -4.02
C GLU A 6 -0.52 -12.21 -3.07
N SER A 7 -0.27 -12.32 -1.76
CA SER A 7 -1.34 -12.29 -0.76
C SER A 7 -2.08 -10.95 -0.75
N ALA A 8 -1.36 -9.83 -0.89
CA ALA A 8 -1.98 -8.49 -0.92
C ALA A 8 -2.82 -8.29 -2.18
N LEU A 9 -2.35 -8.76 -3.35
CA LEU A 9 -3.08 -8.70 -4.62
C LEU A 9 -4.30 -9.64 -4.65
N ALA A 10 -4.22 -10.79 -3.97
CA ALA A 10 -5.31 -11.76 -3.89
C ALA A 10 -6.30 -11.49 -2.74
N ALA A 11 -5.99 -10.55 -1.84
CA ALA A 11 -6.79 -10.31 -0.65
C ALA A 11 -8.20 -9.81 -1.01
N PRO A 12 -9.25 -10.36 -0.34
CA PRO A 12 -10.61 -9.88 -0.53
C PRO A 12 -10.69 -8.43 -0.06
N GLY A 13 -11.42 -7.59 -0.78
CA GLY A 13 -11.54 -6.17 -0.45
C GLY A 13 -10.68 -5.26 -1.33
N LEU A 14 -9.69 -5.78 -2.05
CA LEU A 14 -8.79 -4.96 -2.88
C LEU A 14 -9.54 -4.12 -3.92
N ALA A 15 -10.52 -4.73 -4.60
CA ALA A 15 -11.36 -4.06 -5.59
C ALA A 15 -12.28 -2.98 -4.97
N GLN A 16 -12.49 -3.02 -3.66
CA GLN A 16 -13.34 -2.09 -2.92
C GLN A 16 -12.56 -0.93 -2.30
N LEU A 17 -11.23 -1.00 -2.22
CA LEU A 17 -10.40 0.06 -1.63
C LEU A 17 -10.54 1.37 -2.41
N CYS A 18 -10.56 1.26 -3.75
CA CYS A 18 -10.50 2.40 -4.67
C CYS A 18 -11.71 2.35 -5.61
N PRO A 19 -12.86 2.95 -5.23
CA PRO A 19 -14.09 2.89 -6.00
C PRO A 19 -13.88 3.38 -7.44
N GLY A 20 -14.28 2.55 -8.42
CA GLY A 20 -14.16 2.87 -9.84
C GLY A 20 -12.76 2.67 -10.44
N ALA A 21 -11.76 2.30 -9.63
CA ALA A 21 -10.45 1.91 -10.13
C ALA A 21 -10.36 0.38 -10.30
N SER A 22 -9.69 -0.04 -11.36
CA SER A 22 -9.26 -1.42 -11.57
C SER A 22 -7.77 -1.56 -11.23
N LEU A 23 -7.26 -2.79 -11.18
CA LEU A 23 -5.82 -3.05 -11.00
C LEU A 23 -4.94 -2.35 -12.05
N GLN A 24 -5.47 -2.11 -13.25
CA GLN A 24 -4.77 -1.45 -14.35
C GLN A 24 -4.96 0.07 -14.37
N SER A 25 -5.76 0.63 -13.46
CA SER A 25 -5.98 2.07 -13.37
C SER A 25 -4.76 2.79 -12.81
N THR A 26 -4.34 3.86 -13.47
CA THR A 26 -3.37 4.84 -12.97
C THR A 26 -4.09 6.02 -12.31
N SER A 27 -3.35 6.99 -11.75
CA SER A 27 -3.92 8.21 -11.17
C SER A 27 -5.02 7.96 -10.12
N VAL A 28 -4.85 6.93 -9.30
CA VAL A 28 -5.86 6.50 -8.32
C VAL A 28 -6.10 7.51 -7.18
N GLY A 29 -5.16 8.44 -6.98
CA GLY A 29 -5.25 9.54 -6.04
C GLY A 29 -4.82 9.18 -4.62
N GLU A 30 -4.58 10.22 -3.81
CA GLU A 30 -4.03 10.10 -2.45
C GLU A 30 -4.90 9.26 -1.52
N VAL A 31 -6.23 9.40 -1.62
CA VAL A 31 -7.17 8.65 -0.77
C VAL A 31 -7.09 7.15 -1.05
N CYS A 32 -6.99 6.75 -2.33
CA CYS A 32 -6.81 5.35 -2.69
C CYS A 32 -5.44 4.84 -2.23
N TRP A 33 -4.39 5.64 -2.42
CA TRP A 33 -3.04 5.28 -1.99
C TRP A 33 -2.94 4.99 -0.48
N LYS A 34 -3.53 5.85 0.35
CA LYS A 34 -3.59 5.63 1.81
C LYS A 34 -4.29 4.32 2.19
N LYS A 35 -5.37 3.96 1.48
CA LYS A 35 -6.06 2.69 1.70
C LYS A 35 -5.26 1.48 1.23
N ILE A 36 -4.53 1.58 0.11
CA ILE A 36 -3.59 0.55 -0.32
C ILE A 36 -2.51 0.34 0.75
N TRP A 37 -2.01 1.43 1.33
CA TRP A 37 -1.04 1.40 2.42
C TRP A 37 -1.59 0.71 3.68
N GLY A 38 -2.84 1.01 4.04
CA GLY A 38 -3.58 0.33 5.10
C GLY A 38 -3.77 -1.16 4.84
N HIS A 39 -4.16 -1.50 3.61
CA HIS A 39 -4.45 -2.87 3.16
C HIS A 39 -3.26 -3.81 3.29
N VAL A 40 -2.04 -3.33 3.03
CA VAL A 40 -0.81 -4.14 3.21
C VAL A 40 -0.37 -4.26 4.67
N GLY A 41 -1.16 -3.72 5.61
CA GLY A 41 -0.97 -3.82 7.05
C GLY A 41 -0.17 -2.67 7.66
N CYS A 42 -0.07 -1.52 6.97
CA CYS A 42 0.59 -0.34 7.51
C CYS A 42 -0.40 0.71 8.03
N ILE A 43 0.09 1.73 8.76
CA ILE A 43 -0.78 2.80 9.29
C ILE A 43 -1.09 3.78 8.15
N GLU A 44 -2.36 3.96 7.78
CA GLU A 44 -2.76 4.84 6.66
C GLU A 44 -2.20 6.27 6.79
N ALA A 45 -2.18 6.81 8.02
CA ALA A 45 -1.64 8.14 8.31
C ALA A 45 -0.12 8.25 8.10
N SER A 46 0.59 7.12 8.01
CA SER A 46 2.02 7.07 7.72
C SER A 46 2.32 6.87 6.23
N ALA A 47 1.30 6.78 5.37
CA ALA A 47 1.52 6.58 3.95
C ALA A 47 2.42 7.70 3.40
N PRO A 48 3.39 7.38 2.53
CA PRO A 48 4.17 8.39 1.82
C PRO A 48 3.25 9.36 1.06
N ALA A 49 3.73 10.57 0.80
CA ALA A 49 3.01 11.54 -0.01
C ALA A 49 2.69 10.94 -1.39
N TYR A 50 1.48 11.20 -1.89
CA TYR A 50 1.08 10.76 -3.23
C TYR A 50 1.68 11.68 -4.29
N GLU A 51 2.82 11.27 -4.82
CA GLU A 51 3.61 12.01 -5.79
C GLU A 51 3.36 11.57 -7.25
N GLU A 52 3.96 12.27 -8.22
CA GLU A 52 3.85 11.98 -9.66
C GLU A 52 4.21 10.53 -10.00
N TRP A 53 5.20 9.96 -9.30
CA TRP A 53 5.56 8.55 -9.49
C TRP A 53 4.38 7.62 -9.22
N HIS A 54 3.64 7.86 -8.13
CA HIS A 54 2.47 7.06 -7.78
C HIS A 54 1.34 7.24 -8.79
N ALA A 55 1.15 8.47 -9.29
CA ALA A 55 0.17 8.76 -10.33
C ALA A 55 0.47 8.04 -11.65
N ALA A 56 1.74 7.82 -11.97
CA ALA A 56 2.17 7.09 -13.16
C ALA A 56 2.06 5.56 -13.01
N GLN A 57 1.94 5.03 -11.79
CA GLN A 57 1.80 3.60 -11.56
C GLN A 57 0.34 3.16 -11.64
N ASN A 58 0.11 1.92 -12.11
CA ASN A 58 -1.20 1.29 -11.95
C ASN A 58 -1.39 0.79 -10.51
N MET A 59 -2.64 0.52 -10.13
CA MET A 59 -2.99 0.08 -8.79
C MET A 59 -2.27 -1.22 -8.37
N GLU A 60 -2.07 -2.16 -9.30
CA GLU A 60 -1.30 -3.39 -9.03
C GLU A 60 0.13 -3.11 -8.58
N VAL A 61 0.84 -2.23 -9.29
CA VAL A 61 2.21 -1.83 -8.93
C VAL A 61 2.24 -1.11 -7.58
N LEU A 62 1.27 -0.23 -7.31
CA LEU A 62 1.16 0.45 -6.01
C LEU A 62 0.97 -0.54 -4.86
N VAL A 63 0.14 -1.56 -5.04
CA VAL A 63 -0.06 -2.62 -4.02
C VAL A 63 1.21 -3.44 -3.83
N ALA A 64 1.89 -3.79 -4.91
CA ALA A 64 3.15 -4.54 -4.85
C ALA A 64 4.27 -3.73 -4.15
N ASP A 65 4.38 -2.44 -4.44
CA ASP A 65 5.35 -1.53 -3.80
C ASP A 65 5.09 -1.40 -2.30
N ALA A 66 3.83 -1.13 -1.92
CA ALA A 66 3.44 -1.03 -0.51
C ALA A 66 3.66 -2.36 0.24
N ALA A 67 3.35 -3.50 -0.38
CA ALA A 67 3.57 -4.83 0.21
C ALA A 67 5.06 -5.17 0.35
N GLN A 68 5.89 -4.74 -0.61
CA GLN A 68 7.34 -4.83 -0.52
C GLN A 68 7.84 -3.98 0.65
N TRP A 69 7.39 -2.73 0.77
CA TRP A 69 7.74 -1.85 1.88
C TRP A 69 7.39 -2.47 3.24
N ALA A 70 6.16 -2.99 3.39
CA ALA A 70 5.67 -3.66 4.61
C ALA A 70 6.43 -4.96 4.95
N SER A 71 7.27 -5.46 4.04
CA SER A 71 8.11 -6.64 4.26
C SER A 71 9.50 -6.31 4.79
N LEU A 72 9.93 -5.04 4.74
CA LEU A 72 11.25 -4.61 5.16
C LEU A 72 11.33 -4.53 6.69
N SER A 73 12.45 -4.98 7.25
CA SER A 73 12.63 -5.14 8.70
C SER A 73 13.23 -3.92 9.41
N SER A 74 13.65 -2.89 8.66
CA SER A 74 14.28 -1.73 9.29
C SER A 74 13.28 -0.95 10.15
N GLU A 75 13.79 -0.26 11.16
CA GLU A 75 12.99 0.48 12.13
C GLU A 75 12.00 1.43 11.46
N LYS A 76 12.44 2.18 10.43
CA LYS A 76 11.58 3.07 9.64
C LYS A 76 10.33 2.35 9.10
N HIS A 77 10.50 1.17 8.51
CA HIS A 77 9.41 0.40 7.90
C HIS A 77 8.48 -0.19 8.96
N ARG A 78 9.05 -0.71 10.04
CA ARG A 78 8.28 -1.20 11.19
C ARG A 78 7.45 -0.10 11.84
N LEU A 79 8.02 1.08 12.06
CA LEU A 79 7.32 2.22 12.65
C LEU A 79 6.18 2.70 11.75
N ALA A 80 6.38 2.74 10.43
CA ALA A 80 5.33 3.08 9.49
C ALA A 80 4.16 2.07 9.53
N CYS A 81 4.44 0.78 9.76
CA CYS A 81 3.39 -0.23 9.70
C CYS A 81 2.76 -0.59 11.05
N TYR A 82 3.51 -0.49 12.14
CA TYR A 82 3.09 -0.93 13.47
C TYR A 82 3.18 0.15 14.54
N GLY A 83 3.65 1.36 14.20
CA GLY A 83 3.91 2.43 15.16
C GLY A 83 5.11 2.12 16.06
N ARG A 84 5.36 2.98 17.05
CA ARG A 84 6.22 2.59 18.18
C ARG A 84 5.41 1.59 19.00
N SER A 85 5.88 0.35 19.11
CA SER A 85 5.45 -0.47 20.24
C SER A 85 5.91 0.27 21.49
N GLU A 86 4.97 0.83 22.25
CA GLU A 86 5.24 1.22 23.62
C GLU A 86 5.51 -0.09 24.38
N LEU A 87 6.79 -0.40 24.58
CA LEU A 87 7.28 -1.33 25.60
C LEU A 87 7.77 -0.49 26.78
#